data_AF-A0A945UB15-F1
#
_entry.id   AF-A0A945UB15-F1
#
_cell.length_a   1.000
_cell.length_b   1.000
_cell.length_c   1.000
_cell.angle_alpha   90.00
_cell.angle_beta   90.00
_cell.angle_gamma   90.00
#
_symmetry.space_group_name_H-M   'P 1'
#
loop_
_entity.id
_entity.type
_entity.pdbx_description
1 polymer ?
#
loop_
_entity_poly.entity_id
_entity_poly.type
_entity_poly.pdbx_seq_one_letter_code
_entity_poly.pdbx_strand_id
1 'polypeptide(L)'
;MWVLRDSRQELGKWLNWDESNAYVKACNEQNYLGYNDWRLPTKSEVRSLFRHENEYREVFLNLPKKPARRVSNYQAGGETCVWTSETRYDSFAWKSYFPVKKEVCVDQSVSTTGTSVRMVRDLD
;
A
#
# COMPACT_ATOMS: atom_id res chain seq x y z
N MET A 1 6.54 3.09 -12.07
CA MET A 1 7.40 2.30 -11.15
C MET A 1 6.71 2.15 -9.80
N TRP A 2 6.72 0.96 -9.20
CA TRP A 2 6.15 0.67 -7.87
C TRP A 2 7.25 0.60 -6.81
N VAL A 3 6.99 1.09 -5.59
CA VAL A 3 7.90 0.82 -4.46
C VAL A 3 7.87 -0.66 -4.09
N LEU A 4 9.05 -1.21 -3.77
CA LEU A 4 9.19 -2.62 -3.41
C LEU A 4 8.53 -2.93 -2.05
N ARG A 5 8.64 -2.01 -1.09
CA ARG A 5 8.12 -2.18 0.27
C ARG A 5 6.93 -1.26 0.49
N ASP A 6 5.81 -1.81 0.95
CA ASP A 6 4.64 -1.03 1.31
C ASP A 6 4.76 -0.41 2.71
N SER A 7 3.85 0.51 3.02
CA SER A 7 3.85 1.18 4.32
C SER A 7 3.69 0.22 5.50
N ARG A 8 3.09 -0.97 5.30
CA ARG A 8 2.96 -1.95 6.38
C ARG A 8 4.31 -2.59 6.67
N GLN A 9 5.08 -2.93 5.65
CA GLN A 9 6.43 -3.50 5.76
C GLN A 9 7.42 -2.51 6.38
N GLU A 10 7.23 -1.21 6.17
CA GLU A 10 8.08 -0.16 6.70
C GLU A 10 7.66 0.27 8.12
N LEU A 11 6.37 0.51 8.37
CA LEU A 11 5.88 1.09 9.62
C LEU A 11 5.37 0.06 10.63
N GLY A 12 5.11 -1.18 10.19
CA GLY A 12 4.53 -2.22 11.04
C GLY A 12 3.04 -2.06 11.36
N LYS A 13 2.39 -0.97 10.94
CA LYS A 13 0.97 -0.67 11.19
C LYS A 13 0.16 -0.49 9.91
N TRP A 14 -1.14 -0.71 10.01
CA TRP A 14 -2.09 -0.29 8.97
C TRP A 14 -2.34 1.21 9.10
N LEU A 15 -2.58 1.88 7.96
CA LEU A 15 -2.89 3.30 7.88
C LEU A 15 -4.36 3.46 7.47
N ASN A 16 -5.05 4.43 8.07
CA ASN A 16 -6.29 4.94 7.49
C ASN A 16 -6.00 5.78 6.22
N TRP A 17 -7.03 6.29 5.55
CA TRP A 17 -6.83 7.01 4.28
C TRP A 17 -6.10 8.34 4.45
N ASP A 18 -6.39 9.11 5.50
CA ASP A 18 -5.69 10.37 5.79
C ASP A 18 -4.21 10.14 6.15
N GLU A 19 -3.95 9.16 7.04
CA GLU A 19 -2.59 8.71 7.37
C GLU A 19 -1.83 8.24 6.13
N SER A 20 -2.52 7.66 5.16
CA SER A 20 -1.93 7.20 3.90
C SER A 20 -1.48 8.37 3.04
N ASN A 21 -2.29 9.41 2.91
CA ASN A 21 -1.88 10.64 2.21
C ASN A 21 -0.74 11.35 2.93
N ALA A 22 -0.80 11.42 4.26
CA ALA A 22 0.27 11.99 5.07
C ALA A 22 1.60 11.22 4.90
N TYR A 23 1.54 9.90 4.84
CA TYR A 23 2.71 9.05 4.58
C TYR A 23 3.35 9.35 3.21
N VAL A 24 2.55 9.40 2.14
CA VAL A 24 3.04 9.73 0.79
C VAL A 24 3.70 11.12 0.77
N LYS A 25 3.04 12.11 1.38
CA LYS A 25 3.59 13.47 1.49
C LYS A 25 4.93 13.48 2.21
N ALA A 26 5.04 12.80 3.36
CA ALA A 26 6.28 12.71 4.12
C ALA A 26 7.41 12.02 3.33
N CYS A 27 7.09 10.98 2.55
CA CYS A 27 8.05 10.33 1.66
C CYS A 27 8.57 11.29 0.58
N ASN A 28 7.69 12.10 0.00
CA ASN A 28 8.08 13.08 -1.01
C ASN A 28 8.94 14.22 -0.45
N GLU A 29 8.60 14.74 0.74
CA GLU A 29 9.41 15.74 1.44
C GLU A 29 10.82 15.24 1.76
N GLN A 30 10.99 13.93 1.94
CA GLN A 30 12.27 13.28 2.26
C GLN A 30 13.04 12.78 1.03
N ASN A 31 12.54 12.99 -0.19
CA ASN A 31 13.08 12.37 -1.42
C ASN A 31 13.27 10.86 -1.27
N TYR A 32 12.23 10.17 -0.77
CA TYR A 32 12.26 8.74 -0.54
C TYR A 32 12.72 7.97 -1.77
N LEU A 33 13.72 7.10 -1.61
CA LEU A 33 14.39 6.36 -2.70
C LEU A 33 14.94 7.25 -3.83
N GLY A 34 15.26 8.51 -3.53
CA GLY A 34 15.78 9.49 -4.50
C GLY A 34 14.71 10.23 -5.30
N TYR A 35 13.43 10.04 -5.01
CA TYR A 35 12.32 10.62 -5.74
C TYR A 35 11.31 11.31 -4.82
N ASN A 36 10.56 12.29 -5.35
CA ASN A 36 9.64 13.14 -4.59
C ASN A 36 8.25 13.29 -5.24
N ASP A 37 7.94 12.43 -6.20
CA ASP A 37 6.72 12.40 -6.99
C ASP A 37 5.94 11.10 -6.76
N TRP A 38 6.13 10.47 -5.60
CA TRP A 38 5.35 9.31 -5.21
C TRP A 38 3.88 9.67 -5.02
N ARG A 39 2.98 8.79 -5.46
CA ARG A 39 1.54 8.93 -5.30
C ARG A 39 0.90 7.61 -4.86
N LEU A 40 -0.33 7.72 -4.36
CA LEU A 40 -1.21 6.56 -4.24
C LEU A 40 -1.50 5.99 -5.64
N PRO A 41 -1.63 4.66 -5.78
CA PRO A 41 -1.95 4.05 -7.05
C PRO A 41 -3.43 4.26 -7.40
N THR A 42 -3.72 4.31 -8.68
CA THR A 42 -5.10 4.28 -9.18
C THR A 42 -5.66 2.85 -9.11
N LYS A 43 -7.00 2.71 -9.10
CA LYS A 43 -7.66 1.39 -9.21
C LYS A 43 -7.24 0.66 -10.48
N SER A 44 -7.05 1.38 -11.60
CA SER A 44 -6.60 0.77 -12.86
C SER A 44 -5.20 0.17 -12.75
N GLU A 45 -4.27 0.90 -12.12
CA GLU A 45 -2.91 0.39 -11.87
C GLU A 45 -2.94 -0.83 -10.95
N VAL A 46 -3.69 -0.79 -9.85
CA VAL A 46 -3.83 -1.96 -8.97
C VAL A 46 -4.47 -3.14 -9.70
N ARG A 47 -5.46 -2.92 -10.57
CA ARG A 47 -6.07 -3.98 -11.38
C ARG A 47 -5.09 -4.62 -12.37
N SER A 48 -4.12 -3.86 -12.87
CA SER A 48 -3.08 -4.39 -13.76
C SER A 48 -2.22 -5.44 -13.05
N LEU A 49 -1.96 -5.26 -11.75
CA LEU A 49 -1.27 -6.24 -10.91
C LEU A 49 -2.05 -7.56 -10.76
N PHE A 50 -3.38 -7.54 -10.92
CA PHE A 50 -4.21 -8.73 -10.76
C PHE A 50 -3.96 -9.81 -11.83
N ARG A 51 -3.32 -9.46 -12.95
CA ARG A 51 -2.98 -10.44 -14.00
C ARG A 51 -1.77 -11.29 -13.63
N HIS A 52 -0.98 -10.84 -12.66
CA HIS A 52 0.35 -11.38 -12.33
C HIS A 52 0.45 -11.69 -10.83
N GLU A 53 -0.48 -12.49 -10.30
CA GLU A 53 -0.52 -12.80 -8.85
C GLU A 53 0.78 -13.43 -8.35
N ASN A 54 1.30 -14.43 -9.06
CA ASN A 54 2.53 -15.12 -8.66
C ASN A 54 3.72 -14.16 -8.61
N GLU A 55 3.89 -13.37 -9.67
CA GLU A 55 4.94 -12.34 -9.74
C GLU A 55 4.77 -11.30 -8.62
N TYR A 56 3.54 -10.87 -8.33
CA TYR A 56 3.28 -9.96 -7.22
C TYR A 56 3.76 -10.56 -5.90
N ARG A 57 3.45 -11.85 -5.64
CA ARG A 57 3.86 -12.53 -4.40
C ARG A 57 5.38 -12.65 -4.32
N GLU A 58 6.04 -12.97 -5.42
CA GLU A 58 7.48 -13.15 -5.49
C GLU A 58 8.25 -11.83 -5.36
N VAL A 59 7.74 -10.75 -5.94
CA VAL A 59 8.39 -9.44 -5.89
C VAL A 59 8.12 -8.75 -4.57
N PHE A 60 6.87 -8.73 -4.11
CA PHE A 60 6.46 -7.83 -3.03
C PHE A 60 6.19 -8.53 -1.69
N LEU A 61 5.83 -9.81 -1.70
CA LEU A 61 5.49 -10.56 -0.48
C LEU A 61 6.54 -11.59 -0.07
N ASN A 62 7.62 -11.72 -0.84
CA ASN A 62 8.69 -12.68 -0.59
C ASN A 62 9.66 -12.19 0.48
N LEU A 63 9.18 -12.14 1.72
CA LEU A 63 10.00 -11.82 2.87
C LEU A 63 10.78 -13.05 3.36
N PRO A 64 12.00 -12.88 3.90
CA PRO A 64 12.79 -13.97 4.46
C PRO A 64 11.99 -14.76 5.51
N LYS A 65 12.06 -16.10 5.42
CA LYS A 65 11.44 -16.97 6.44
C LYS A 65 12.12 -16.72 7.78
N LYS A 66 11.31 -16.44 8.81
CA LYS A 66 11.83 -16.26 10.16
C LYS A 66 12.11 -17.62 10.81
N PRO A 67 13.27 -17.79 11.47
CA PRO A 67 13.59 -19.01 12.19
C PRO A 67 12.72 -19.18 13.45
N ALA A 68 12.24 -18.08 14.05
CA ALA A 68 11.33 -18.10 15.19
C ALA A 68 10.45 -16.85 15.23
N ARG A 69 9.17 -16.99 15.60
CA ARG A 69 8.28 -15.86 15.92
C ARG A 69 8.52 -15.43 17.37
N ARG A 70 9.10 -14.25 17.57
CA ARG A 70 9.23 -13.59 18.87
C ARG A 70 8.67 -12.17 18.78
N VAL A 71 8.25 -11.62 19.91
CA VAL A 71 7.76 -10.22 19.94
C VAL A 71 8.89 -9.26 19.60
N SER A 72 10.10 -9.52 20.11
CA SER A 72 11.29 -8.70 19.86
C SER A 72 11.79 -8.70 18.40
N ASN A 73 11.33 -9.65 17.57
CA ASN A 73 11.68 -9.71 16.16
C ASN A 73 10.45 -9.59 15.26
N TYR A 74 9.41 -8.87 15.69
CA TYR A 74 8.26 -8.59 14.84
C TYR A 74 8.69 -7.87 13.56
N GLN A 75 8.12 -8.31 12.44
CA GLN A 75 8.31 -7.73 11.12
C GLN A 75 6.98 -7.94 10.44
N ALA A 76 6.35 -6.86 10.03
CA ALA A 76 5.09 -6.95 9.34
C ALA A 76 5.30 -7.51 7.93
N GLY A 77 4.32 -8.29 7.49
CA GLY A 77 4.25 -8.77 6.11
C GLY A 77 3.89 -7.63 5.16
N GLY A 78 4.13 -7.85 3.87
CA GLY A 78 3.46 -7.06 2.84
C GLY A 78 1.98 -7.38 2.82
N GLU A 79 1.18 -6.40 2.41
CA GLU A 79 -0.27 -6.53 2.38
C GLU A 79 -0.79 -6.91 1.01
N THR A 80 -2.01 -7.45 1.03
CA THR A 80 -2.78 -7.83 -0.17
C THR A 80 -3.90 -6.83 -0.50
N CYS A 81 -3.89 -5.71 0.21
CA CYS A 81 -4.85 -4.64 0.09
C CYS A 81 -4.12 -3.30 0.19
N VAL A 82 -4.47 -2.38 -0.70
CA VAL A 82 -3.90 -1.03 -0.75
C VAL A 82 -4.99 0.01 -0.86
N TRP A 83 -4.73 1.19 -0.30
CA TRP A 83 -5.50 2.39 -0.64
C TRP A 83 -5.22 2.82 -2.07
N THR A 84 -6.25 3.35 -2.72
CA THR A 84 -6.16 3.95 -4.04
C THR A 84 -6.44 5.45 -3.99
N SER A 85 -5.96 6.17 -5.01
CA SER A 85 -6.07 7.63 -5.11
C SER A 85 -7.51 8.12 -5.28
N GLU A 86 -8.40 7.29 -5.81
CA GLU A 86 -9.77 7.69 -6.10
C GLU A 86 -10.59 7.88 -4.82
N THR A 87 -11.42 8.91 -4.84
CA THR A 87 -12.42 9.19 -3.80
C THR A 87 -13.83 9.11 -4.39
N ARG A 88 -14.85 9.07 -3.52
CA ARG A 88 -16.25 9.19 -3.91
C ARG A 88 -16.93 10.19 -2.97
N TYR A 89 -17.61 11.18 -3.54
CA TYR A 89 -18.26 12.29 -2.81
C TYR A 89 -17.33 12.98 -1.79
N ASP A 90 -16.02 12.96 -2.03
CA ASP A 90 -14.96 13.50 -1.16
C ASP A 90 -14.89 12.96 0.28
N SER A 91 -15.83 12.14 0.73
CA SER A 91 -15.85 11.53 2.06
C SER A 91 -15.50 10.04 2.05
N PHE A 92 -15.46 9.41 0.88
CA PHE A 92 -15.16 7.99 0.75
C PHE A 92 -13.88 7.76 -0.03
N ALA A 93 -13.17 6.69 0.34
CA ALA A 93 -11.96 6.22 -0.31
C ALA A 93 -12.09 4.75 -0.70
N TRP A 94 -11.23 4.32 -1.62
CA TRP A 94 -11.27 2.98 -2.19
C TRP A 94 -10.11 2.12 -1.72
N LYS A 95 -10.45 0.93 -1.21
CA LYS A 95 -9.52 -0.16 -0.96
C LYS A 95 -9.58 -1.16 -2.11
N SER A 96 -8.43 -1.53 -2.63
CA SER A 96 -8.31 -2.54 -3.68
C SER A 96 -7.57 -3.76 -3.16
N TYR A 97 -8.23 -4.92 -3.22
CA TYR A 97 -7.72 -6.21 -2.77
C TYR A 97 -7.27 -7.04 -3.98
N PHE A 98 -6.02 -7.48 -3.97
CA PHE A 98 -5.49 -8.49 -4.89
C PHE A 98 -5.09 -9.74 -4.09
N PRO A 99 -5.19 -10.94 -4.66
CA PRO A 99 -5.66 -11.28 -6.02
C PRO A 99 -7.18 -11.34 -6.14
N VAL A 100 -7.93 -11.14 -5.05
CA VAL A 100 -9.39 -11.36 -4.96
C VAL A 100 -10.19 -10.41 -5.87
N LYS A 101 -9.52 -9.41 -6.49
CA LYS A 101 -10.10 -8.39 -7.39
C LYS A 101 -11.31 -7.71 -6.78
N LYS A 102 -11.28 -7.51 -5.47
CA LYS A 102 -12.38 -6.89 -4.72
C LYS A 102 -12.02 -5.43 -4.44
N GLU A 103 -12.98 -4.55 -4.67
CA GLU A 103 -12.86 -3.14 -4.34
C GLU A 103 -13.92 -2.79 -3.31
N VAL A 104 -13.53 -2.06 -2.27
CA VAL A 104 -14.43 -1.64 -1.19
C VAL A 104 -14.31 -0.14 -1.02
N CYS A 105 -15.44 0.54 -1.15
CA CYS A 105 -15.57 1.96 -0.86
C CYS A 105 -15.88 2.10 0.63
N VAL A 106 -15.05 2.82 1.37
CA VAL A 106 -15.21 3.05 2.82
C VAL A 106 -15.13 4.53 3.12
N ASP A 107 -15.79 4.93 4.19
CA ASP A 107 -15.70 6.30 4.68
C ASP A 107 -14.27 6.59 5.19
N GLN A 108 -13.73 7.75 4.82
CA GLN A 108 -12.37 8.16 5.14
C GLN A 108 -12.15 8.33 6.66
N SER A 109 -13.18 8.70 7.42
CA SER A 109 -13.09 8.94 8.86
C SER A 109 -13.10 7.66 9.69
N VAL A 110 -13.37 6.50 9.09
CA VAL A 110 -13.48 5.22 9.81
C VAL A 110 -12.10 4.59 10.01
N SER A 111 -11.49 4.92 11.15
CA SER A 111 -10.12 4.50 11.51
C SER A 111 -9.95 2.97 11.63
N THR A 112 -11.01 2.23 11.94
CA THR A 112 -10.99 0.76 12.09
C THR A 112 -10.74 0.04 10.77
N THR A 113 -10.88 0.73 9.65
CA THR A 113 -10.64 0.20 8.32
C THR A 113 -9.29 0.68 7.77
N GLY A 114 -8.19 0.43 8.48
CA GLY A 114 -6.85 0.64 7.93
C GLY A 114 -6.51 -0.33 6.79
N THR A 115 -5.54 0.04 5.94
CA THR A 115 -4.83 -0.89 5.04
C THR A 115 -3.40 -0.37 4.76
N SER A 116 -2.71 -0.90 3.76
CA SER A 116 -1.37 -0.45 3.39
C SER A 116 -1.38 0.59 2.27
N VAL A 117 -0.23 1.24 2.08
CA VAL A 117 0.06 2.08 0.92
C VAL A 117 1.23 1.50 0.19
N ARG A 118 1.04 1.19 -1.10
CA ARG A 118 2.15 0.98 -2.01
C ARG A 118 2.19 2.10 -3.02
N MET A 119 3.19 2.95 -2.87
CA MET A 119 3.40 4.10 -3.75
C MET A 119 3.77 3.67 -5.16
N VAL A 120 3.28 4.44 -6.12
CA VAL A 120 3.65 4.36 -7.52
C VAL A 120 4.10 5.75 -7.97
N ARG A 121 4.99 5.78 -8.95
CA ARG A 121 5.32 6.98 -9.73
C ARG A 121 5.35 6.66 -11.21
N ASP A 122 5.22 7.67 -12.05
CA ASP A 122 5.33 7.49 -13.49
C ASP A 122 6.82 7.40 -13.89
N LEU A 123 7.10 6.66 -14.97
CA LEU A 123 8.44 6.60 -15.55
C LEU A 123 8.52 7.71 -16.59
N ASP A 124 9.49 8.60 -16.45
CA ASP A 124 9.82 9.62 -17.44
C ASP A 124 10.53 9.01 -18.67
#